data_AF-A0A964J5E0-F1
#
_entry.id   AF-A0A964J5E0-F1
#
_cell.length_a   1.000
_cell.length_b   1.000
_cell.length_c   1.000
_cell.angle_alpha   90.00
_cell.angle_beta   90.00
_cell.angle_gamma   90.00
#
_symmetry.space_group_name_H-M   'P 1'
#
loop_
_entity.id
_entity.type
_entity.pdbx_description
1 polymer ?
#
loop_
_entity_poly.entity_id
_entity_poly.type
_entity_poly.pdbx_seq_one_letter_code
_entity_poly.pdbx_strand_id
1 'polypeptide(L)'
;MLELRPNCECCDRDFPPDSLAARTWSFECTFCVACVEGALGGMCPNCGGEFLRRPIYPAEKFACALATTTQALKRGGCTALVLWLALVLGGCNGGTGTLPVTGGGAVQDGIAGNFEIIYRGASTRFQADDRACPSPGLVAIRPENDVFTYRLGGRVLIETTIIGDGTLSGQGQNYTLTGTASADKIEGDVTNGRCGYHFRAFRKRES
;
A
#
# COMPACT_ATOMS: atom_id res chain seq x y z
N MET A 1 -0.90 7.21 -5.57
CA MET A 1 -1.48 8.19 -6.51
C MET A 1 -0.83 7.90 -7.84
N LEU A 2 -1.59 7.75 -8.93
CA LEU A 2 -0.99 7.51 -10.24
C LEU A 2 -0.37 8.82 -10.76
N GLU A 3 0.90 8.79 -11.17
CA GLU A 3 1.67 9.94 -11.65
C GLU A 3 1.87 9.86 -13.17
N LEU A 4 1.38 10.86 -13.89
CA LEU A 4 1.59 10.96 -15.33
C LEU A 4 2.98 11.55 -15.61
N ARG A 5 3.86 10.76 -16.25
CA ARG A 5 5.20 11.24 -16.65
C ARG A 5 5.11 12.17 -17.88
N PRO A 6 5.73 13.36 -17.84
CA PRO A 6 5.67 14.29 -18.96
C PRO A 6 6.64 13.94 -20.10
N ASN A 7 7.65 13.09 -19.86
CA ASN A 7 8.73 12.81 -20.80
C ASN A 7 8.89 11.31 -21.10
N CYS A 8 9.59 10.99 -22.19
CA CYS A 8 9.97 9.64 -22.55
C CYS A 8 11.14 9.16 -21.68
N GLU A 9 10.97 8.06 -20.96
CA GLU A 9 12.02 7.55 -20.06
C GLU A 9 13.30 7.08 -20.78
N CYS A 10 13.23 6.88 -22.09
CA CYS A 10 14.33 6.38 -22.91
C CYS A 10 15.15 7.46 -23.61
N CYS A 11 14.48 8.47 -24.19
CA CYS A 11 15.12 9.51 -24.99
C CYS A 11 14.87 10.93 -24.47
N ASP A 12 14.26 11.04 -23.29
CA ASP A 12 13.93 12.29 -22.60
C ASP A 12 13.05 13.27 -23.38
N ARG A 13 12.37 12.80 -24.43
CA ARG A 13 11.47 13.64 -25.20
C ARG A 13 10.24 14.00 -24.37
N ASP A 14 10.02 15.29 -24.16
CA ASP A 14 8.81 15.81 -23.54
C ASP A 14 7.56 15.59 -24.41
N PHE A 15 6.44 15.35 -23.75
CA PHE A 15 5.12 15.23 -24.34
C PHE A 15 4.19 16.31 -23.78
N PRO A 16 3.57 17.13 -24.63
CA PRO A 16 2.42 17.91 -24.18
C PRO A 16 1.32 16.94 -23.73
N PRO A 17 0.43 17.34 -22.81
CA PRO A 17 -0.44 16.39 -22.14
C PRO A 17 -1.57 15.85 -23.04
N ASP A 18 -1.79 16.48 -24.18
CA ASP A 18 -2.65 16.04 -25.29
C ASP A 18 -1.92 15.23 -26.37
N SER A 19 -0.61 14.98 -26.21
CA SER A 19 0.19 14.27 -27.21
C SER A 19 -0.30 12.85 -27.49
N LEU A 20 -0.39 12.52 -28.79
CA LEU A 20 -0.68 11.17 -29.27
C LEU A 20 0.55 10.27 -29.35
N ALA A 21 1.74 10.85 -29.21
CA ALA A 21 3.01 10.16 -29.38
C ALA A 21 3.50 9.45 -28.10
N ALA A 22 2.78 9.62 -26.99
CA ALA A 22 3.09 8.97 -25.71
C ALA A 22 2.39 7.61 -25.62
N ARG A 23 3.19 6.60 -25.29
CA ARG A 23 2.75 5.24 -24.97
C ARG A 23 2.98 4.98 -23.49
N THR A 24 2.02 4.36 -22.82
CA THR A 24 2.09 4.07 -21.39
C THR A 24 1.67 2.63 -21.07
N TRP A 25 2.17 2.09 -19.97
CA TRP A 25 1.83 0.77 -19.42
C TRP A 25 1.17 0.91 -18.04
N SER A 26 0.50 -0.15 -17.55
CA SER A 26 -0.19 -0.19 -16.24
C SER A 26 0.67 0.13 -15.02
N PHE A 27 2.00 0.03 -15.14
CA PHE A 27 2.98 0.40 -14.11
C PHE A 27 3.63 1.76 -14.40
N GLU A 28 2.96 2.61 -15.15
CA GLU A 28 3.28 4.04 -15.33
C GLU A 28 4.53 4.34 -16.16
N CYS A 29 5.13 3.33 -16.81
CA CYS A 29 6.25 3.56 -17.71
C CYS A 29 5.79 4.33 -18.95
N THR A 30 6.46 5.41 -19.31
CA THR A 30 6.08 6.27 -20.46
C THR A 30 7.19 6.37 -21.50
N PHE A 31 6.89 5.99 -22.74
CA PHE A 31 7.84 5.99 -23.86
C PHE A 31 7.22 6.61 -25.12
N CYS A 32 8.05 7.13 -26.02
CA CYS A 32 7.57 7.63 -27.31
C CYS A 32 7.32 6.47 -28.29
N VAL A 33 6.42 6.69 -29.25
CA VAL A 33 6.16 5.73 -30.35
C VAL A 33 7.45 5.27 -31.02
N ALA A 34 8.40 6.18 -31.28
CA ALA A 34 9.66 5.82 -31.93
C ALA A 34 10.54 4.87 -31.08
N CYS A 35 10.57 5.05 -29.75
CA CYS A 35 11.29 4.13 -28.86
C CYS A 35 10.57 2.78 -28.76
N VAL A 36 9.24 2.80 -28.72
CA VAL A 36 8.42 1.60 -28.68
C VAL A 36 8.59 0.76 -29.94
N GLU A 37 8.47 1.37 -31.12
CA GLU A 37 8.57 0.67 -32.41
C GLU A 37 10.01 0.32 -32.81
N GLY A 38 10.98 1.12 -32.38
CA GLY A 38 12.40 0.89 -32.64
C GLY A 38 13.08 0.08 -31.54
N ALA A 39 13.70 0.78 -30.59
CA ALA A 39 14.61 0.21 -29.61
C ALA A 39 13.99 -0.81 -28.64
N LEU A 40 12.66 -0.76 -28.43
CA LEU A 40 11.94 -1.61 -27.48
C LEU A 40 11.14 -2.75 -28.14
N GLY A 41 10.96 -2.73 -29.47
CA GLY A 41 10.25 -3.79 -30.20
C GLY A 41 8.82 -4.06 -29.71
N GLY A 42 8.12 -3.04 -29.23
CA GLY A 42 6.74 -3.14 -28.72
C GLY A 42 6.60 -3.64 -27.28
N MET A 43 7.70 -4.03 -26.62
CA MET A 43 7.69 -4.61 -25.27
C MET A 43 8.37 -3.71 -24.24
N CYS A 44 7.73 -3.54 -23.08
CA CYS A 44 8.29 -2.75 -22.00
C CYS A 44 9.54 -3.44 -21.41
N PRO A 45 10.70 -2.77 -21.32
CA PRO A 45 11.93 -3.38 -20.82
C PRO A 45 11.88 -3.64 -19.30
N ASN A 46 10.93 -3.03 -18.59
CA ASN A 46 10.75 -3.21 -17.14
C ASN A 46 9.81 -4.37 -16.80
N CYS A 47 8.80 -4.62 -17.65
CA CYS A 47 7.67 -5.48 -17.30
C CYS A 47 7.30 -6.51 -18.37
N GLY A 48 7.90 -6.46 -19.57
CA GLY A 48 7.56 -7.34 -20.69
C GLY A 48 6.19 -7.08 -21.34
N GLY A 49 5.56 -5.96 -21.00
CA GLY A 49 4.19 -5.63 -21.41
C GLY A 49 4.05 -4.89 -22.74
N GLU A 50 2.87 -5.02 -23.39
CA GLU A 50 2.44 -4.27 -24.57
C GLU A 50 2.13 -2.77 -24.36
N PHE A 51 2.71 -1.90 -25.16
CA PHE A 51 2.49 -0.46 -25.02
C PHE A 51 1.14 0.03 -25.55
N LEU A 52 0.30 0.61 -24.69
CA LEU A 52 -0.95 1.25 -25.09
C LEU A 52 -0.80 2.76 -25.27
N ARG A 53 -1.69 3.38 -26.05
CA ARG A 53 -1.72 4.84 -26.22
C ARG A 53 -2.12 5.49 -24.90
N ARG A 54 -1.37 6.54 -24.51
CA ARG A 54 -1.70 7.34 -23.32
C ARG A 54 -3.10 7.95 -23.48
N PRO A 55 -4.01 7.76 -22.50
CA PRO A 55 -5.29 8.46 -22.49
C PRO A 55 -5.10 9.97 -22.51
N ILE A 56 -5.87 10.66 -23.34
CA ILE A 56 -5.84 12.13 -23.44
C ILE A 56 -6.89 12.68 -22.49
N TYR A 57 -6.48 13.62 -21.65
CA TYR A 57 -7.45 14.40 -20.90
C TYR A 57 -8.06 15.48 -21.83
N PRO A 58 -9.38 15.70 -21.79
CA PRO A 58 -10.00 16.78 -22.54
C PRO A 58 -9.47 18.13 -22.02
N ALA A 59 -9.28 19.08 -22.96
CA ALA A 59 -8.55 20.32 -22.70
C ALA A 59 -9.05 21.11 -21.48
N GLU A 60 -10.36 21.10 -21.26
CA GLU A 60 -11.04 21.78 -20.15
C GLU A 60 -10.63 21.27 -18.76
N LYS A 61 -10.11 20.04 -18.66
CA LYS A 61 -9.65 19.44 -17.40
C LYS A 61 -8.17 19.69 -17.11
N PHE A 62 -7.38 20.22 -18.07
CA PHE A 62 -5.95 20.52 -17.85
C PHE A 62 -5.71 21.70 -16.92
N ALA A 63 -6.62 22.66 -16.86
CA ALA A 63 -6.49 23.81 -15.94
C ALA A 63 -6.65 23.40 -14.46
N CYS A 64 -7.25 22.25 -14.18
CA CYS A 64 -7.56 21.78 -12.83
C CYS A 64 -6.71 20.56 -12.40
N ALA A 65 -6.11 19.85 -13.37
CA ALA A 65 -5.24 18.72 -13.10
C ALA A 65 -3.79 19.19 -12.94
N LEU A 66 -3.24 19.06 -11.73
CA LEU A 66 -1.82 19.25 -11.47
C LEU A 66 -1.03 18.17 -12.21
N ALA A 67 -0.58 18.46 -13.43
CA ALA A 67 0.43 17.64 -14.10
C ALA A 67 1.75 17.79 -13.33
N THR A 68 2.26 16.69 -12.77
CA THR A 68 3.54 16.68 -12.06
C THR A 68 4.66 17.05 -13.02
N THR A 69 5.51 18.02 -12.64
CA THR A 69 6.66 18.50 -13.43
C THR A 69 7.91 17.62 -13.27
N THR A 70 7.81 16.49 -12.57
CA THR A 70 8.94 15.61 -12.28
C THR A 70 9.31 14.78 -13.50
N GLN A 71 10.36 15.22 -14.19
CA GLN A 71 11.02 14.51 -15.28
C GLN A 71 11.60 13.18 -14.79
N ALA A 72 11.36 12.11 -15.56
CA ALA A 72 11.91 10.79 -15.29
C ALA A 72 12.76 10.33 -16.46
N LEU A 73 14.09 10.41 -16.33
CA LEU A 73 15.04 9.90 -17.31
C LEU A 73 15.73 8.64 -16.77
N LYS A 74 15.71 7.54 -17.53
CA LYS A 74 16.32 6.29 -17.07
C LYS A 74 17.83 6.32 -17.32
N ARG A 75 18.62 6.17 -16.26
CA ARG A 75 20.08 6.02 -16.36
C ARG A 75 20.41 4.70 -17.05
N GLY A 76 20.89 4.76 -18.30
CA GLY A 76 21.28 3.60 -19.11
C GLY A 76 20.58 3.47 -20.48
N GLY A 77 19.60 4.33 -20.81
CA GLY A 77 18.92 4.30 -22.11
C GLY A 77 18.04 3.05 -22.35
N CYS A 78 17.46 2.93 -23.54
CA CYS A 78 16.72 1.72 -23.95
C CYS A 78 17.70 0.61 -24.34
N THR A 79 17.80 -0.44 -23.54
CA THR A 79 18.29 -1.74 -24.02
C THR A 79 17.14 -2.73 -23.89
N ALA A 80 16.61 -3.19 -25.03
CA ALA A 80 15.68 -4.31 -25.05
C ALA A 80 16.45 -5.57 -24.61
N LEU A 81 16.00 -6.21 -23.53
CA LEU A 81 16.47 -7.54 -23.16
C LEU A 81 15.82 -8.54 -24.14
N VAL A 82 16.32 -8.57 -25.36
CA VAL A 82 15.91 -9.57 -26.36
C VAL A 82 16.57 -10.89 -25.95
N LEU A 83 15.81 -11.72 -25.24
CA LEU A 83 16.16 -13.12 -25.01
C LEU A 83 16.16 -13.85 -26.36
N TRP A 84 17.33 -13.86 -27.00
CA TRP A 84 17.66 -14.84 -28.02
C TRP A 84 18.91 -15.62 -27.59
N LEU A 85 18.72 -16.93 -27.65
CA LEU A 85 19.65 -18.02 -27.43
C LEU A 85 21.08 -17.71 -27.91
N ALA A 86 22.03 -17.63 -26.98
CA ALA A 86 23.43 -17.92 -27.25
C ALA A 86 24.03 -18.61 -26.02
N LEU A 87 24.18 -19.92 -26.16
CA LEU A 87 25.09 -20.74 -25.38
C LEU A 87 26.53 -20.20 -25.55
N VAL A 88 27.40 -20.58 -24.61
CA VAL A 88 28.88 -20.60 -24.69
C VAL A 88 29.60 -19.46 -23.93
N LEU A 89 30.28 -19.88 -22.84
CA LEU A 89 31.33 -19.23 -22.01
C LEU A 89 30.84 -18.13 -21.07
N GLY A 90 30.94 -18.20 -19.73
CA GLY A 90 31.95 -18.82 -18.89
C GLY A 90 32.49 -17.73 -17.95
N GLY A 91 32.44 -17.92 -16.62
CA GLY A 91 33.16 -17.04 -15.69
C GLY A 91 32.48 -16.81 -14.34
N CYS A 92 32.99 -17.48 -13.31
CA CYS A 92 32.69 -17.35 -11.88
C CYS A 92 33.29 -16.09 -11.21
N ASN A 93 32.86 -15.91 -9.94
CA ASN A 93 33.43 -15.18 -8.80
C ASN A 93 32.94 -13.75 -8.59
N GLY A 94 32.59 -13.32 -7.37
CA GLY A 94 32.59 -13.94 -6.05
C GLY A 94 32.12 -12.90 -5.03
N GLY A 95 31.77 -13.32 -3.81
CA GLY A 95 31.41 -12.37 -2.75
C GLY A 95 30.68 -12.97 -1.57
N THR A 96 31.35 -13.88 -0.85
CA THR A 96 30.96 -14.34 0.48
C THR A 96 31.10 -13.20 1.49
N GLY A 97 29.98 -12.80 2.10
CA GLY A 97 29.95 -11.90 3.25
C GLY A 97 29.02 -12.45 4.32
N THR A 98 29.48 -13.48 5.04
CA THR A 98 28.88 -13.93 6.29
C THR A 98 29.32 -13.01 7.42
N LEU A 99 28.36 -12.51 8.21
CA LEU A 99 28.63 -12.03 9.56
C LEU A 99 27.73 -12.81 10.54
N PRO A 100 28.31 -13.46 11.56
CA PRO A 100 27.56 -14.11 12.64
C PRO A 100 27.47 -13.17 13.85
N VAL A 101 26.34 -13.11 14.55
CA VAL A 101 26.34 -12.97 16.02
C VAL A 101 25.12 -13.68 16.61
N THR A 102 25.43 -14.73 17.35
CA THR A 102 24.57 -15.48 18.26
C THR A 102 24.37 -14.71 19.56
N GLY A 103 23.18 -14.78 20.15
CA GLY A 103 23.05 -14.85 21.60
C GLY A 103 22.08 -13.88 22.28
N GLY A 104 21.07 -14.47 22.93
CA GLY A 104 20.82 -14.21 24.34
C GLY A 104 19.57 -13.40 24.69
N GLY A 105 18.75 -13.97 25.56
CA GLY A 105 17.95 -13.19 26.51
C GLY A 105 16.45 -13.26 26.30
N ALA A 106 15.83 -14.33 26.81
CA ALA A 106 14.46 -14.23 27.28
C ALA A 106 14.41 -13.19 28.40
N VAL A 107 13.62 -12.14 28.21
CA VAL A 107 13.25 -11.21 29.28
C VAL A 107 11.73 -11.27 29.40
N GLN A 108 11.29 -11.81 30.52
CA GLN A 108 9.95 -11.58 31.05
C GLN A 108 9.95 -10.17 31.63
N ASP A 109 9.17 -9.27 31.06
CA ASP A 109 8.76 -8.02 31.71
C ASP A 109 7.30 -7.81 31.29
N GLY A 110 6.33 -7.92 32.20
CA GLY A 110 6.20 -6.94 33.27
C GLY A 110 5.49 -5.74 32.68
N ILE A 111 4.15 -5.72 32.75
CA ILE A 111 3.32 -4.61 32.31
C ILE A 111 3.66 -3.41 33.22
N ALA A 112 4.55 -2.54 32.77
CA ALA A 112 4.77 -1.24 33.41
C ALA A 112 5.40 -0.23 32.42
N GLY A 113 4.64 0.83 32.12
CA GLY A 113 5.22 2.15 31.83
C GLY A 113 5.38 2.54 30.36
N ASN A 114 4.32 3.15 29.80
CA ASN A 114 4.36 4.33 28.94
C ASN A 114 5.31 4.36 27.72
N PHE A 115 5.34 3.28 26.94
CA PHE A 115 5.50 3.39 25.48
C PHE A 115 4.12 3.31 24.86
N GLU A 116 3.75 4.27 24.03
CA GLU A 116 2.46 4.34 23.34
C GLU A 116 2.22 3.03 22.57
N ILE A 117 1.51 2.06 23.17
CA ILE A 117 1.29 0.77 22.54
C ILE A 117 0.30 0.98 21.40
N ILE A 118 0.81 0.93 20.18
CA ILE A 118 -0.01 1.07 18.97
C ILE A 118 -0.27 -0.31 18.38
N TYR A 119 -1.54 -0.65 18.25
CA TYR A 119 -2.00 -1.79 17.46
C TYR A 119 -2.44 -1.32 16.09
N ARG A 120 -2.06 -2.06 15.04
CA ARG A 120 -2.44 -1.77 13.66
C ARG A 120 -3.02 -2.99 12.99
N GLY A 121 -4.02 -2.79 12.15
CA GLY A 121 -4.54 -3.85 11.30
C GLY A 121 -5.68 -3.37 10.44
N ALA A 122 -6.68 -4.23 10.23
CA ALA A 122 -7.78 -3.96 9.33
C ALA A 122 -9.10 -4.48 9.89
N SER A 123 -10.17 -3.84 9.46
CA SER A 123 -11.53 -4.34 9.59
C SER A 123 -12.00 -4.90 8.25
N THR A 124 -12.83 -5.93 8.33
CA THR A 124 -13.51 -6.57 7.20
C THR A 124 -15.00 -6.59 7.51
N ARG A 125 -15.83 -6.48 6.48
CA ARG A 125 -17.29 -6.46 6.64
C ARG A 125 -17.81 -7.87 6.40
N PHE A 126 -18.58 -8.40 7.34
CA PHE A 126 -19.25 -9.70 7.19
C PHE A 126 -20.76 -9.58 6.99
N GLN A 127 -21.38 -8.45 7.34
CA GLN A 127 -22.82 -8.20 7.17
C GLN A 127 -23.08 -6.77 6.68
N ALA A 128 -24.02 -6.63 5.74
CA ALA A 128 -24.32 -5.37 5.04
C ALA A 128 -25.77 -5.29 4.56
N ASP A 129 -26.72 -5.30 5.50
CA ASP A 129 -28.15 -5.27 5.17
C ASP A 129 -28.64 -3.86 4.80
N ASP A 130 -27.80 -2.83 5.01
CA ASP A 130 -28.10 -1.43 4.70
C ASP A 130 -27.02 -0.83 3.78
N ARG A 131 -27.44 -0.03 2.78
CA ARG A 131 -26.50 0.71 1.92
C ARG A 131 -25.77 1.83 2.67
N ALA A 132 -26.30 2.27 3.82
CA ALA A 132 -25.67 3.24 4.70
C ALA A 132 -24.53 2.66 5.56
N CYS A 133 -24.25 1.35 5.47
CA CYS A 133 -23.17 0.72 6.23
C CYS A 133 -21.80 1.37 5.92
N PRO A 134 -21.08 1.87 6.94
CA PRO A 134 -19.74 2.44 6.77
C PRO A 134 -18.76 1.52 6.03
N SER A 135 -17.78 2.10 5.35
CA SER A 135 -16.72 1.31 4.73
C SER A 135 -15.78 0.70 5.79
N PRO A 136 -15.41 -0.59 5.66
CA PRO A 136 -14.30 -1.15 6.42
C PRO A 136 -12.98 -0.48 6.00
N GLY A 137 -11.94 -0.64 6.81
CA GLY A 137 -10.65 -0.03 6.52
C GLY A 137 -9.59 -0.34 7.58
N LEU A 138 -8.50 0.42 7.51
CA LEU A 138 -7.39 0.32 8.44
C LEU A 138 -7.84 0.70 9.85
N VAL A 139 -7.35 -0.08 10.80
CA VAL A 139 -7.60 0.09 12.23
C VAL A 139 -6.29 0.46 12.90
N ALA A 140 -6.31 1.53 13.69
CA ALA A 140 -5.23 1.92 14.59
C ALA A 140 -5.83 2.09 15.98
N ILE A 141 -5.32 1.33 16.94
CA ILE A 141 -5.80 1.35 18.33
C ILE A 141 -4.64 1.77 19.22
N ARG A 142 -4.93 2.71 20.12
CA ARG A 142 -4.02 3.23 21.12
C ARG A 142 -4.77 3.25 22.45
N PRO A 143 -4.56 2.23 23.31
CA PRO A 143 -5.19 2.20 24.62
C PRO A 143 -4.54 3.23 25.55
N GLU A 144 -5.36 4.02 26.23
CA GLU A 144 -5.01 4.94 27.29
C GLU A 144 -5.82 4.56 28.53
N ASN A 145 -5.15 4.14 29.61
CA ASN A 145 -5.81 3.67 30.85
C ASN A 145 -6.91 2.61 30.60
N ASP A 146 -6.58 1.57 29.81
CA ASP A 146 -7.50 0.49 29.44
C ASP A 146 -8.73 0.92 28.63
N VAL A 147 -8.75 2.15 28.10
CA VAL A 147 -9.81 2.66 27.24
C VAL A 147 -9.23 3.05 25.88
N PHE A 148 -9.98 2.83 24.80
CA PHE A 148 -9.64 3.34 23.48
C PHE A 148 -10.87 3.68 22.65
N THR A 149 -10.68 4.55 21.66
CA THR A 149 -11.74 4.90 20.71
C THR A 149 -11.53 4.18 19.39
N TYR A 150 -12.43 3.24 19.07
CA TYR A 150 -12.46 2.58 17.77
C TYR A 150 -13.14 3.48 16.74
N ARG A 151 -12.52 3.62 15.55
CA ARG A 151 -13.02 4.46 14.46
C ARG A 151 -13.45 3.60 13.27
N LEU A 152 -14.76 3.50 13.04
CA LEU A 152 -15.33 2.77 11.91
C LEU A 152 -15.66 3.73 10.76
N GLY A 153 -15.12 3.46 9.57
CA GLY A 153 -15.35 4.27 8.37
C GLY A 153 -15.00 5.76 8.51
N GLY A 154 -14.13 6.11 9.47
CA GLY A 154 -13.71 7.48 9.77
C GLY A 154 -14.75 8.39 10.43
N ARG A 155 -15.99 7.92 10.62
CA ARG A 155 -17.12 8.73 11.10
C ARG A 155 -17.72 8.22 12.41
N VAL A 156 -17.81 6.89 12.56
CA VAL A 156 -18.39 6.25 13.73
C VAL A 156 -17.31 6.09 14.77
N LEU A 157 -17.55 6.63 15.97
CA LEU A 157 -16.66 6.52 17.12
C LEU A 157 -17.31 5.60 18.15
N ILE A 158 -16.56 4.60 18.60
CA ILE A 158 -17.00 3.64 19.61
C ILE A 158 -15.98 3.66 20.74
N GLU A 159 -16.39 4.15 21.89
CA GLU A 159 -15.58 4.09 23.11
C GLU A 159 -15.61 2.66 23.63
N THR A 160 -14.42 2.09 23.82
CA THR A 160 -14.24 0.69 24.19
C THR A 160 -13.33 0.59 25.39
N THR A 161 -13.76 -0.18 26.37
CA THR A 161 -12.99 -0.50 27.57
C THR A 161 -12.45 -1.92 27.46
N ILE A 162 -11.19 -2.08 27.82
CA ILE A 162 -10.51 -3.36 28.01
C ILE A 162 -10.73 -3.76 29.47
N ILE A 163 -11.50 -4.80 29.70
CA ILE A 163 -11.73 -5.36 31.03
C ILE A 163 -10.48 -6.16 31.41
N GLY A 164 -10.15 -6.25 32.71
CA GLY A 164 -8.91 -6.86 33.19
C GLY A 164 -8.69 -8.34 32.83
N ASP A 165 -9.70 -9.03 32.32
CA ASP A 165 -9.63 -10.38 31.75
C ASP A 165 -9.25 -10.40 30.25
N GLY A 166 -9.03 -9.23 29.66
CA GLY A 166 -8.79 -9.05 28.23
C GLY A 166 -10.08 -8.95 27.41
N THR A 167 -11.27 -8.93 28.01
CA THR A 167 -12.52 -8.78 27.27
C THR A 167 -12.73 -7.33 26.83
N LEU A 168 -13.12 -7.12 25.57
CA LEU A 168 -13.47 -5.81 25.04
C LEU A 168 -14.97 -5.60 25.11
N SER A 169 -15.39 -4.45 25.62
CA SER A 169 -16.78 -4.00 25.57
C SER A 169 -16.84 -2.51 25.26
N GLY A 170 -17.58 -2.15 24.22
CA GLY A 170 -17.75 -0.76 23.82
C GLY A 170 -19.08 -0.51 23.14
N GLN A 171 -19.59 0.70 23.25
CA GLN A 171 -20.78 1.16 22.52
C GLN A 171 -20.59 2.59 22.02
N GLY A 172 -21.13 2.88 20.84
CA GLY A 172 -21.08 4.21 20.27
C GLY A 172 -21.89 4.33 18.98
N GLN A 173 -22.68 5.41 18.87
CA GLN A 173 -23.48 5.74 17.69
C GLN A 173 -24.28 4.55 17.12
N ASN A 174 -24.94 3.78 18.01
CA ASN A 174 -25.72 2.56 17.73
C ASN A 174 -24.92 1.31 17.32
N TYR A 175 -23.60 1.33 17.41
CA TYR A 175 -22.76 0.16 17.25
C TYR A 175 -22.32 -0.37 18.61
N THR A 176 -22.30 -1.69 18.74
CA THR A 176 -21.70 -2.41 19.87
C THR A 176 -20.43 -3.07 19.37
N LEU A 177 -19.35 -2.95 20.15
CA LEU A 177 -18.08 -3.61 19.93
C LEU A 177 -17.86 -4.62 21.05
N THR A 178 -17.60 -5.87 20.67
CA THR A 178 -17.19 -6.94 21.57
C THR A 178 -15.97 -7.64 21.02
N GLY A 179 -15.14 -8.24 21.89
CA GLY A 179 -13.93 -8.91 21.43
C GLY A 179 -12.97 -9.24 22.55
N THR A 180 -11.73 -9.48 22.18
CA THR A 180 -10.65 -9.83 23.10
C THR A 180 -9.37 -9.04 22.78
N ALA A 181 -8.63 -8.72 23.83
CA ALA A 181 -7.33 -8.09 23.80
C ALA A 181 -6.31 -8.98 24.51
N SER A 182 -5.15 -9.08 23.87
CA SER A 182 -3.95 -9.75 24.36
C SER A 182 -2.76 -8.83 24.12
N ALA A 183 -1.60 -9.16 24.71
CA ALA A 183 -0.39 -8.33 24.62
C ALA A 183 0.07 -8.04 23.18
N ASP A 184 -0.22 -8.93 22.22
CA ASP A 184 0.21 -8.80 20.82
C ASP A 184 -0.93 -8.58 19.82
N LYS A 185 -2.19 -8.80 20.25
CA LYS A 185 -3.33 -8.83 19.33
C LYS A 185 -4.61 -8.33 20.00
N ILE A 186 -5.34 -7.49 19.28
CA ILE A 186 -6.71 -7.08 19.60
C ILE A 186 -7.61 -7.50 18.45
N GLU A 187 -8.68 -8.23 18.73
CA GLU A 187 -9.66 -8.65 17.72
C GLU A 187 -11.07 -8.58 18.28
N GLY A 188 -12.04 -8.38 17.40
CA GLY A 188 -13.42 -8.26 17.82
C GLY A 188 -14.37 -7.99 16.67
N ASP A 189 -15.64 -7.93 17.04
CA ASP A 189 -16.75 -7.69 16.15
C ASP A 189 -17.45 -6.37 16.51
N VAL A 190 -17.87 -5.65 15.49
CA VAL A 190 -18.62 -4.40 15.60
C VAL A 190 -19.92 -4.58 14.85
N THR A 191 -21.05 -4.42 15.55
CA THR A 191 -22.37 -4.62 14.96
C THR A 191 -23.42 -3.65 15.49
N ASN A 192 -24.36 -3.28 14.63
CA ASN A 192 -25.61 -2.61 14.99
C ASN A 192 -26.86 -3.45 14.64
N GLY A 193 -26.66 -4.75 14.37
CA GLY A 193 -27.70 -5.68 13.92
C GLY A 193 -27.97 -5.68 12.40
N ARG A 194 -27.57 -4.63 11.66
CA ARG A 194 -27.71 -4.53 10.19
C ARG A 194 -26.37 -4.50 9.45
N CYS A 195 -25.35 -3.94 10.08
CA CYS A 195 -23.99 -3.84 9.58
C CYS A 195 -23.08 -4.55 10.58
N GLY A 196 -22.24 -5.46 10.08
CA GLY A 196 -21.34 -6.27 10.88
C GLY A 196 -19.92 -6.26 10.35
N TYR A 197 -18.96 -6.02 11.24
CA TYR A 197 -17.53 -5.90 10.91
C TYR A 197 -16.70 -6.72 11.87
N HIS A 198 -15.70 -7.43 11.35
CA HIS A 198 -14.68 -8.12 12.13
C HIS A 198 -13.35 -7.38 11.96
N PHE A 199 -12.67 -7.05 13.05
CA PHE A 199 -11.36 -6.42 13.00
C PHE A 199 -10.29 -7.24 13.71
N ARG A 200 -9.06 -7.11 13.21
CA ARG A 200 -7.86 -7.67 13.83
C ARG A 200 -6.76 -6.63 13.76
N ALA A 201 -6.12 -6.36 14.89
CA ALA A 201 -5.00 -5.45 15.01
C ALA A 201 -3.87 -6.10 15.81
N PHE A 202 -2.64 -5.92 15.34
CA PHE A 202 -1.44 -6.48 15.94
C PHE A 202 -0.57 -5.38 16.52
N ARG A 203 0.08 -5.66 17.63
CA ARG A 203 1.03 -4.73 18.26
C ARG A 203 2.17 -4.44 17.30
N LYS A 204 2.46 -3.16 17.05
CA LYS A 204 3.63 -2.76 16.28
C LYS A 204 4.87 -3.02 17.14
N ARG A 205 5.75 -3.93 16.72
CA ARG A 205 7.09 -4.07 17.33
C ARG A 205 7.96 -2.92 16.83
N GLU A 206 8.64 -2.25 17.75
CA GLU A 206 9.69 -1.30 17.39
C GLU A 206 10.84 -2.10 16.78
N SER A 207 11.27 -1.70 15.58
CA SER A 207 12.32 -2.34 14.79
C SER A 207 13.54 -1.43 14.74
#